data_AF-A0A4S2UUG8-F1
#
_entry.id   AF-A0A4S2UUG8-F1
#
_cell.length_a   1.000
_cell.length_b   1.000
_cell.length_c   1.000
_cell.angle_alpha   90.00
_cell.angle_beta   90.00
_cell.angle_gamma   90.00
#
_symmetry.space_group_name_H-M   'P 1'
#
loop_
_entity.id
_entity.type
_entity.pdbx_description
1 polymer ?
#
loop_
_entity_poly.entity_id
_entity_poly.type
_entity_poly.pdbx_seq_one_letter_code
_entity_poly.pdbx_strand_id
1 'polypeptide(L)'
;MKARSAILRIAGAALTAGALTWAFVGGVTGGAGTESLATQSIADEGPGYAVEDFSYPNADKILAEQKIKLKSGNGHILLAECTGAPELMEVFPLKNEKVCFRVTGDVGYLSLEIPSVFGVKGNNYAAQVEMSTGTEQKTFTVDKNAWTAVGQTADEQGRDFMLLEIRTSK
;
A
#
# COMPACT_ATOMS: atom_id res chain seq x y z
N MET A 1 1.26 49.02 -27.32
CA MET A 1 2.03 49.01 -28.59
C MET A 1 2.59 47.60 -28.82
N LYS A 2 2.25 47.02 -29.98
CA LYS A 2 2.98 46.04 -30.80
C LYS A 2 3.48 44.70 -30.19
N ALA A 3 2.79 43.64 -30.61
CA ALA A 3 3.19 42.22 -30.64
C ALA A 3 4.39 41.92 -31.55
N ARG A 4 5.06 40.76 -31.37
CA ARG A 4 5.57 39.75 -32.36
C ARG A 4 5.94 38.43 -31.61
N SER A 5 5.22 37.31 -31.74
CA SER A 5 5.35 36.19 -32.72
C SER A 5 6.74 35.56 -32.91
N ALA A 6 6.89 34.25 -32.67
CA ALA A 6 7.08 33.23 -33.72
C ALA A 6 7.30 31.79 -33.19
N ILE A 7 6.79 30.85 -33.98
CA ILE A 7 6.72 29.38 -33.91
C ILE A 7 8.04 28.73 -34.36
N LEU A 8 8.39 27.54 -33.84
CA LEU A 8 9.06 26.53 -34.68
C LEU A 8 8.70 25.08 -34.26
N ARG A 9 8.20 24.34 -35.25
CA ARG A 9 7.89 22.90 -35.21
C ARG A 9 9.15 22.11 -35.54
N ILE A 10 9.35 20.95 -34.91
CA ILE A 10 10.20 19.89 -35.44
C ILE A 10 9.43 18.56 -35.33
N ALA A 11 9.25 17.93 -36.48
CA ALA A 11 8.72 16.58 -36.65
C ALA A 11 9.89 15.58 -36.64
N GLY A 12 9.65 14.36 -36.15
CA GLY A 12 10.58 13.24 -36.26
C GLY A 12 9.81 11.92 -36.15
N ALA A 13 9.66 11.24 -37.28
CA ALA A 13 9.03 9.93 -37.42
C ALA A 13 10.09 8.82 -37.47
N ALA A 14 9.77 7.62 -36.96
CA ALA A 14 10.23 6.35 -37.54
C ALA A 14 9.47 5.15 -36.95
N LEU A 15 8.94 4.32 -37.85
CA LEU A 15 8.25 3.05 -37.65
C LEU A 15 9.28 1.91 -37.59
N THR A 16 8.99 0.82 -36.86
CA THR A 16 9.26 -0.56 -37.30
C THR A 16 8.38 -1.56 -36.56
N ALA A 17 7.52 -2.27 -37.30
CA ALA A 17 6.79 -3.45 -36.87
C ALA A 17 7.58 -4.71 -37.27
N GLY A 18 7.74 -5.67 -36.36
CA GLY A 18 8.38 -6.96 -36.63
C GLY A 18 7.43 -8.11 -36.29
N ALA A 19 7.00 -8.84 -37.31
CA ALA A 19 6.27 -10.10 -37.19
C ALA A 19 7.19 -11.23 -37.65
N LEU A 20 7.35 -12.27 -36.83
CA LEU A 20 8.04 -13.51 -37.19
C LEU A 20 7.10 -14.67 -36.91
N THR A 21 6.60 -15.28 -37.98
CA THR A 21 5.88 -16.56 -37.98
C THR A 21 6.85 -17.65 -38.45
N TRP A 22 6.94 -18.75 -37.69
CA TRP A 22 7.49 -20.00 -38.18
C TRP A 22 6.46 -21.12 -38.02
N ALA A 23 6.06 -21.68 -39.16
CA ALA A 23 5.32 -22.92 -39.27
C ALA A 23 6.33 -24.06 -39.45
N PHE A 24 6.28 -25.07 -38.58
CA PHE A 24 6.92 -26.37 -38.80
C PHE A 24 5.82 -27.43 -38.92
N VAL A 25 5.73 -28.03 -40.10
CA VAL A 25 4.99 -29.27 -40.35
C VAL A 25 6.03 -30.33 -40.68
N GLY A 26 6.06 -31.43 -39.92
CA GLY A 26 6.96 -32.55 -40.15
C GLY A 26 6.50 -33.75 -39.36
N GLY A 27 5.63 -34.56 -39.95
CA GLY A 27 5.25 -35.86 -39.43
C GLY A 27 6.39 -36.88 -39.61
N VAL A 28 6.57 -37.72 -38.59
CA VAL A 28 7.28 -39.00 -38.72
C VAL A 28 6.39 -40.09 -38.13
N THR A 29 6.08 -41.06 -38.98
CA THR A 29 5.40 -42.31 -38.66
C THR A 29 6.43 -43.38 -38.34
N GLY A 30 6.19 -44.15 -37.27
CA GLY A 30 6.65 -45.54 -37.17
C GLY A 30 7.72 -45.83 -36.11
N GLY A 31 7.42 -46.81 -35.26
CA GLY A 31 8.43 -47.45 -34.41
C GLY A 31 7.85 -48.03 -33.13
N ALA A 32 7.55 -49.33 -33.14
CA ALA A 32 7.03 -50.09 -32.02
C ALA A 32 7.98 -50.12 -30.82
N GLY A 33 7.41 -49.96 -29.63
CA GLY A 33 8.03 -50.20 -28.34
C GLY A 33 6.95 -50.16 -27.28
N THR A 34 6.31 -51.29 -27.01
CA THR A 34 5.42 -51.45 -25.85
C THR A 34 6.31 -51.55 -24.61
N GLU A 35 6.87 -50.42 -24.21
CA GLU A 35 7.41 -50.24 -22.87
C GLU A 35 6.22 -49.94 -21.97
N SER A 36 6.05 -50.78 -20.96
CA SER A 36 5.07 -50.60 -19.90
C SER A 36 5.28 -49.23 -19.25
N LEU A 37 4.50 -48.24 -19.70
CA LEU A 37 4.33 -46.98 -19.01
C LEU A 37 3.70 -47.30 -17.65
N ALA A 38 4.55 -47.46 -16.64
CA ALA A 38 4.11 -47.33 -15.27
C ALA A 38 3.62 -45.89 -15.10
N THR A 39 2.31 -45.69 -15.23
CA THR A 39 1.64 -44.48 -14.75
C THR A 39 1.89 -44.42 -13.25
N GLN A 40 2.89 -43.64 -12.82
CA GLN A 40 2.96 -43.21 -11.44
C GLN A 40 1.72 -42.37 -11.17
N SER A 41 0.91 -42.84 -10.23
CA SER A 41 -0.19 -42.09 -9.66
C SER A 41 0.36 -40.84 -8.98
N ILE A 42 0.18 -39.67 -9.59
CA ILE A 42 0.25 -38.38 -8.90
C ILE A 42 -1.05 -38.26 -8.10
N ALA A 43 -1.16 -39.03 -7.03
CA ALA A 43 -2.26 -38.93 -6.09
C ALA A 43 -1.66 -38.90 -4.69
N ASP A 44 -1.07 -37.76 -4.34
CA ASP A 44 -1.19 -37.12 -3.02
C ASP A 44 -0.39 -35.81 -2.98
N GLU A 45 -0.73 -34.85 -3.84
CA GLU A 45 -0.33 -33.46 -3.57
C GLU A 45 -1.53 -32.60 -3.92
N GLY A 46 -2.45 -32.50 -2.95
CA GLY A 46 -3.54 -31.54 -3.01
C GLY A 46 -2.99 -30.14 -3.32
N PRO A 47 -3.78 -29.24 -3.93
CA PRO A 47 -3.30 -27.94 -4.34
C PRO A 47 -2.59 -27.25 -3.16
N GLY A 48 -1.31 -26.90 -3.36
CA GLY A 48 -0.49 -26.29 -2.32
C GLY A 48 -1.18 -25.05 -1.76
N TYR A 49 -1.20 -24.93 -0.43
CA TYR A 49 -1.77 -23.77 0.24
C TYR A 49 -0.88 -22.55 -0.02
N ALA A 50 -1.46 -21.47 -0.54
CA ALA A 50 -0.79 -20.18 -0.57
C ALA A 50 -0.80 -19.60 0.85
N VAL A 51 0.39 -19.37 1.42
CA VAL A 51 0.54 -18.67 2.71
C VAL A 51 0.64 -17.18 2.42
N GLU A 52 -0.39 -16.42 2.81
CA GLU A 52 -0.37 -14.96 2.74
C GLU A 52 0.19 -14.38 4.04
N ASP A 53 1.23 -13.55 3.95
CA ASP A 53 1.91 -12.94 5.10
C ASP A 53 1.33 -11.56 5.52
N PHE A 54 0.35 -11.05 4.75
CA PHE A 54 -0.31 -9.75 4.95
C PHE A 54 0.63 -8.54 5.03
N SER A 55 1.86 -8.66 4.52
CA SER A 55 2.86 -7.60 4.57
C SER A 55 2.44 -6.40 3.72
N TYR A 56 2.75 -5.20 4.22
CA TYR A 56 2.44 -3.99 3.47
C TYR A 56 3.35 -3.86 2.22
N PRO A 57 2.79 -3.61 1.01
CA PRO A 57 3.59 -3.51 -0.21
C PRO A 57 4.65 -2.41 -0.17
N ASN A 58 5.89 -2.74 -0.56
CA ASN A 58 7.02 -1.81 -0.62
C ASN A 58 7.40 -1.17 0.74
N ALA A 59 7.12 -1.84 1.87
CA ALA A 59 7.37 -1.31 3.21
C ALA A 59 8.80 -0.77 3.43
N ASP A 60 9.83 -1.48 2.96
CA ASP A 60 11.23 -1.05 3.12
C ASP A 60 11.55 0.26 2.38
N LYS A 61 11.00 0.41 1.17
CA LYS A 61 11.15 1.64 0.39
C LYS A 61 10.46 2.80 1.09
N ILE A 62 9.23 2.58 1.56
CA ILE A 62 8.45 3.59 2.30
C ILE A 62 9.18 4.01 3.58
N LEU A 63 9.78 3.05 4.31
CA LEU A 63 10.60 3.36 5.49
C LEU A 63 11.83 4.19 5.15
N ALA A 64 12.54 3.84 4.07
CA ALA A 64 13.72 4.57 3.64
C ALA A 64 13.39 6.03 3.24
N GLU A 65 12.28 6.22 2.51
CA GLU A 65 11.89 7.51 1.92
C GLU A 65 11.10 8.40 2.89
N GLN A 66 10.11 7.84 3.60
CA GLN A 66 9.14 8.60 4.40
C GLN A 66 9.34 8.43 5.91
N LYS A 67 10.30 7.61 6.35
CA LYS A 67 10.60 7.35 7.77
C LYS A 67 9.41 6.81 8.57
N ILE A 68 8.52 6.09 7.89
CA ILE A 68 7.40 5.36 8.50
C ILE A 68 7.52 3.87 8.19
N LYS A 69 7.17 3.03 9.15
CA LYS A 69 7.20 1.59 8.95
C LYS A 69 5.78 1.08 8.82
N LEU A 70 5.42 0.59 7.63
CA LEU A 70 4.14 -0.08 7.41
C LEU A 70 4.38 -1.59 7.56
N LYS A 71 3.62 -2.27 8.41
CA LYS A 71 3.89 -3.66 8.81
C LYS A 71 2.95 -4.61 8.11
N SER A 72 1.70 -4.64 8.56
CA SER A 72 0.67 -5.55 8.05
C SER A 72 -0.70 -4.90 8.08
N GLY A 73 -1.61 -5.38 7.23
CA GLY A 73 -2.96 -4.84 7.17
C GLY A 73 -3.92 -5.74 6.40
N ASN A 74 -5.19 -5.36 6.37
CA ASN A 74 -6.21 -6.06 5.60
C ASN A 74 -6.42 -5.47 4.18
N GLY A 75 -5.51 -4.60 3.72
CA GLY A 75 -5.58 -3.96 2.41
C GLY A 75 -6.59 -2.80 2.29
N HIS A 76 -7.35 -2.51 3.35
CA HIS A 76 -8.38 -1.47 3.34
C HIS A 76 -7.90 -0.10 3.80
N ILE A 77 -6.68 0.01 4.31
CA ILE A 77 -6.04 1.28 4.65
C ILE A 77 -4.73 1.35 3.87
N LEU A 78 -4.67 2.27 2.89
CA LEU A 78 -3.56 2.38 1.96
C LEU A 78 -2.92 3.77 2.04
N LEU A 79 -1.60 3.82 2.08
CA LEU A 79 -0.81 5.03 1.92
C LEU A 79 -1.19 5.73 0.61
N ALA A 80 -1.41 7.04 0.70
CA ALA A 80 -1.84 7.89 -0.41
C ALA A 80 -1.08 9.22 -0.37
N GLU A 81 -1.07 9.91 -1.52
CA GLU A 81 -0.57 11.27 -1.60
C GLU A 81 -1.46 12.24 -0.80
N CYS A 82 -0.85 13.15 -0.06
CA CYS A 82 -1.54 14.14 0.76
C CYS A 82 -2.08 15.31 -0.05
N THR A 83 -3.20 15.10 -0.75
CA THR A 83 -3.86 16.14 -1.56
C THR A 83 -4.75 17.09 -0.76
N GLY A 84 -5.01 16.80 0.52
CA GLY A 84 -5.95 17.55 1.36
C GLY A 84 -7.43 17.22 1.10
N ALA A 85 -7.71 16.23 0.26
CA ALA A 85 -9.06 15.81 -0.06
C ALA A 85 -9.76 15.15 1.16
N PRO A 86 -11.07 15.34 1.34
CA PRO A 86 -11.79 14.94 2.57
C PRO A 86 -11.88 13.42 2.77
N GLU A 87 -11.65 12.62 1.74
CA GLU A 87 -11.61 11.16 1.85
C GLU A 87 -10.29 10.61 2.44
N LEU A 88 -9.27 11.47 2.56
CA LEU A 88 -7.97 11.11 3.13
C LEU A 88 -7.97 11.33 4.63
N MET A 89 -7.54 10.31 5.37
CA MET A 89 -7.13 10.48 6.75
C MET A 89 -5.72 11.04 6.77
N GLU A 90 -5.48 12.11 7.52
CA GLU A 90 -4.15 12.73 7.62
C GLU A 90 -3.58 12.52 9.02
N VAL A 91 -2.41 11.92 9.11
CA VAL A 91 -1.66 11.72 10.35
C VAL A 91 -0.54 12.75 10.39
N PHE A 92 -0.37 13.42 11.54
CA PHE A 92 0.58 14.52 11.71
C PHE A 92 1.70 14.13 12.69
N PRO A 93 2.87 13.71 12.19
CA PRO A 93 4.09 13.58 12.97
C PRO A 93 4.69 14.94 13.28
N LEU A 94 5.38 15.05 14.41
CA LEU A 94 6.06 16.28 14.82
C LEU A 94 7.31 16.57 13.99
N LYS A 95 8.04 15.52 13.58
CA LYS A 95 9.39 15.61 12.98
C LYS A 95 9.43 15.29 11.49
N ASN A 96 8.35 14.74 10.94
CA ASN A 96 8.26 14.31 9.55
C ASN A 96 7.05 14.96 8.88
N GLU A 97 6.99 14.88 7.55
CA GLU A 97 5.82 15.32 6.80
C GLU A 97 4.56 14.55 7.22
N LYS A 98 3.40 15.17 7.03
CA LYS A 98 2.13 14.49 7.27
C LYS A 98 2.00 13.29 6.33
N VAL A 99 1.37 12.23 6.83
CA VAL A 99 1.17 10.97 6.11
C VAL A 99 -0.32 10.79 5.88
N CYS A 100 -0.70 10.47 4.65
CA CYS A 100 -2.11 10.35 4.29
C CYS A 100 -2.48 8.92 3.95
N PHE A 101 -3.64 8.51 4.44
CA PHE A 101 -4.19 7.18 4.21
C PHE A 101 -5.56 7.30 3.54
N ARG A 102 -5.76 6.49 2.50
CA ARG A 102 -7.06 6.25 1.89
C ARG A 102 -7.66 4.98 2.51
N VAL A 103 -8.90 5.10 2.96
CA VAL A 103 -9.67 3.97 3.50
C VAL A 103 -10.63 3.46 2.42
N THR A 104 -10.66 2.15 2.22
CA THR A 104 -11.56 1.45 1.30
C THR A 104 -12.34 0.38 2.07
N GLY A 105 -13.48 -0.08 1.56
CA GLY A 105 -14.30 -1.07 2.26
C GLY A 105 -15.00 -0.52 3.51
N ASP A 106 -15.69 -1.40 4.26
CA ASP A 106 -16.45 -1.00 5.45
C ASP A 106 -15.63 -1.07 6.75
N VAL A 107 -14.58 -1.90 6.79
CA VAL A 107 -13.69 -2.08 7.94
C VAL A 107 -12.23 -2.11 7.48
N GLY A 108 -11.40 -1.26 8.10
CA GLY A 108 -9.98 -1.13 7.81
C GLY A 108 -9.10 -1.49 9.00
N TYR A 109 -7.97 -2.13 8.72
CA TYR A 109 -6.94 -2.45 9.70
C TYR A 109 -5.54 -2.24 9.11
N LEU A 110 -4.69 -1.53 9.84
CA LEU A 110 -3.28 -1.32 9.52
C LEU A 110 -2.44 -1.26 10.79
N SER A 111 -1.46 -2.14 10.90
CA SER A 111 -0.36 -2.05 11.86
C SER A 111 0.82 -1.31 11.22
N LEU A 112 1.36 -0.33 11.94
CA LEU A 112 2.40 0.57 11.46
C LEU A 112 3.21 1.14 12.64
N GLU A 113 4.32 1.81 12.36
CA GLU A 113 5.06 2.59 13.35
C GLU A 113 5.32 3.98 12.75
N ILE A 114 4.67 5.01 13.32
CA ILE A 114 4.95 6.42 13.00
C ILE A 114 5.34 7.16 14.29
N PRO A 115 6.57 7.67 14.40
CA PRO A 115 7.04 8.30 15.62
C PRO A 115 6.48 9.72 15.83
N SER A 116 6.36 10.10 17.10
CA SER A 116 6.03 11.47 17.55
C SER A 116 4.79 12.05 16.87
N VAL A 117 3.69 11.28 16.77
CA VAL A 117 2.43 11.76 16.20
C VAL A 117 1.69 12.62 17.24
N PHE A 118 1.24 13.80 16.81
CA PHE A 118 0.59 14.79 17.68
C PHE A 118 -0.86 15.11 17.26
N GLY A 119 -1.30 14.62 16.11
CA GLY A 119 -2.63 14.91 15.60
C GLY A 119 -3.04 13.94 14.51
N VAL A 120 -4.35 13.70 14.42
CA VAL A 120 -4.96 12.95 13.31
C VAL A 120 -6.19 13.72 12.85
N LYS A 121 -6.29 13.93 11.54
CA LYS A 121 -7.51 14.41 10.90
C LYS A 121 -8.23 13.21 10.31
N GLY A 122 -9.43 12.92 10.82
CA GLY A 122 -10.29 11.86 10.32
C GLY A 122 -10.82 12.14 8.92
N ASN A 123 -11.20 11.07 8.23
CA ASN A 123 -11.91 11.13 6.96
C ASN A 123 -13.40 10.76 7.15
N ASN A 124 -14.05 10.23 6.12
CA ASN A 124 -15.45 9.82 6.18
C ASN A 124 -15.73 8.57 7.06
N TYR A 125 -14.70 7.96 7.65
CA TYR A 125 -14.82 6.78 8.52
C TYR A 125 -14.62 7.17 9.99
N ALA A 126 -15.33 6.47 10.88
CA ALA A 126 -14.96 6.50 12.29
C ALA A 126 -13.64 5.72 12.42
N ALA A 127 -12.72 6.22 13.23
CA ALA A 127 -11.43 5.58 13.38
C ALA A 127 -10.99 5.49 14.84
N GLN A 128 -10.18 4.48 15.12
CA GLN A 128 -9.43 4.36 16.36
C GLN A 128 -7.95 4.26 16.02
N VAL A 129 -7.14 4.98 16.77
CA VAL A 129 -5.69 4.92 16.65
C VAL A 129 -5.09 4.44 17.96
N GLU A 130 -4.27 3.39 17.89
CA GLU A 130 -3.53 2.89 19.04
C GLU A 130 -2.12 3.48 19.02
N MET A 131 -1.71 4.05 20.14
CA MET A 131 -0.43 4.71 20.28
C MET A 131 0.30 4.23 21.53
N SER A 132 1.63 4.26 21.50
CA SER A 132 2.46 3.89 22.64
C SER A 132 3.42 5.00 23.05
N THR A 133 3.66 5.13 24.35
CA THR A 133 4.77 5.90 24.92
C THR A 133 5.48 5.06 25.98
N GLY A 134 6.75 4.72 25.76
CA GLY A 134 7.46 3.76 26.61
C GLY A 134 6.74 2.42 26.67
N THR A 135 6.28 2.02 27.87
CA THR A 135 5.52 0.78 28.11
C THR A 135 4.01 0.99 28.16
N GLU A 136 3.53 2.22 28.01
CA GLU A 136 2.12 2.58 28.07
C GLU A 136 1.51 2.58 26.66
N GLN A 137 0.30 2.05 26.52
CA GLN A 137 -0.51 2.15 25.31
C GLN A 137 -1.78 2.96 25.58
N LYS A 138 -2.19 3.78 24.62
CA LYS A 138 -3.42 4.57 24.64
C LYS A 138 -4.13 4.46 23.31
N THR A 139 -5.45 4.31 23.35
CA THR A 139 -6.31 4.36 22.17
C THR A 139 -7.03 5.70 22.12
N PHE A 140 -7.00 6.36 20.97
CA PHE A 140 -7.74 7.59 20.73
C PHE A 140 -8.82 7.34 19.67
N THR A 141 -10.01 7.88 19.92
CA THR A 141 -11.09 7.89 18.92
C THR A 141 -10.91 9.12 18.03
N VAL A 142 -10.93 8.90 16.72
CA VAL A 142 -10.84 9.95 15.71
C VAL A 142 -12.20 10.09 15.05
N ASP A 143 -12.78 11.28 15.21
CA ASP A 143 -14.09 11.60 14.67
C ASP A 143 -14.03 11.83 13.16
N LYS A 144 -15.15 11.52 12.50
CA LYS A 144 -15.29 11.69 11.05
C LYS A 144 -15.06 13.14 10.64
N ASN A 145 -14.20 13.36 9.65
CA ASN A 145 -13.91 14.67 9.07
C ASN A 145 -13.44 15.73 10.09
N ALA A 146 -12.94 15.30 11.24
CA ALA A 146 -12.59 16.18 12.35
C ALA A 146 -11.11 16.05 12.72
N TRP A 147 -10.59 17.11 13.33
CA TRP A 147 -9.27 17.08 13.95
C TRP A 147 -9.35 16.47 15.34
N THR A 148 -8.45 15.54 15.63
CA THR A 148 -8.29 14.91 16.95
C THR A 148 -6.87 15.14 17.44
N ALA A 149 -6.75 15.76 18.62
CA ALA A 149 -5.49 15.84 19.35
C ALA A 149 -5.12 14.44 19.87
N VAL A 150 -3.90 14.00 19.60
CA VAL A 150 -3.38 12.70 20.05
C VAL A 150 -1.93 12.82 20.47
N GLY A 151 -1.40 11.80 21.14
CA GLY A 151 -0.01 11.78 21.57
C GLY A 151 0.34 12.97 22.46
N GLN A 152 1.41 13.69 22.13
CA GLN A 152 1.93 14.80 22.94
C GLN A 152 0.89 15.90 23.22
N THR A 153 -0.02 16.19 22.27
CA THR A 153 -1.01 17.27 22.45
C THR A 153 -2.20 16.86 23.31
N ALA A 154 -2.38 15.56 23.52
CA ALA A 154 -3.44 15.00 24.37
C ALA A 154 -2.88 14.41 25.69
N ASP A 155 -1.57 14.45 25.90
CA ASP A 155 -0.89 13.98 27.10
C ASP A 155 -0.45 15.16 27.97
N GLU A 156 -0.90 15.21 29.22
CA GLU A 156 -0.61 16.34 30.14
C GLU A 156 0.90 16.52 30.41
N GLN A 157 1.68 15.44 30.26
CA GLN A 157 3.14 15.46 30.44
C GLN A 157 3.88 15.83 29.15
N GLY A 158 3.16 16.01 28.03
CA GLY A 158 3.75 16.37 26.74
C GLY A 158 4.69 15.29 26.19
N ARG A 159 4.45 14.00 26.49
CA ARG A 159 5.32 12.91 26.02
C ARG A 159 5.11 12.61 24.55
N ASP A 160 6.16 12.14 23.88
CA ASP A 160 6.07 11.64 22.51
C ASP A 160 5.37 10.27 22.48
N PHE A 161 4.47 10.10 21.51
CA PHE A 161 3.81 8.82 21.25
C PHE A 161 4.10 8.35 19.83
N MET A 162 4.31 7.05 19.70
CA MET A 162 4.39 6.35 18.42
C MET A 162 3.02 5.78 18.08
N LEU A 163 2.52 6.05 16.87
CA LEU A 163 1.32 5.40 16.34
C LEU A 163 1.66 3.96 15.95
N LEU A 164 0.89 3.00 16.48
CA LEU A 164 1.08 1.57 16.28
C LEU A 164 0.03 0.93 15.37
N GLU A 165 -1.18 1.49 15.38
CA GLU A 165 -2.31 0.87 14.70
C GLU A 165 -3.38 1.90 14.31
N ILE A 166 -4.02 1.66 13.17
CA ILE A 166 -5.23 2.36 12.73
C ILE A 166 -6.31 1.31 12.46
N ARG A 167 -7.49 1.52 13.06
CA ARG A 167 -8.72 0.79 12.77
C ARG A 167 -9.77 1.76 12.27
N THR A 168 -10.53 1.37 11.25
CA THR A 168 -11.61 2.21 10.71
C THR A 168 -12.88 1.40 10.53
N SER A 169 -14.02 2.07 10.70
CA SER A 169 -15.35 1.53 10.42
C SER A 169 -16.28 2.59 9.84
N LYS A 170 -17.20 2.17 8.97
CA LYS A 170 -18.18 3.07 8.33
C LYS A 170 -19.31 3.50 9.27
#